data_AF-A0A3S0JUQ2-F1
#
_entry.id   AF-A0A3S0JUQ2-F1
#
_cell.length_a   1.000
_cell.length_b   1.000
_cell.length_c   1.000
_cell.angle_alpha   90.00
_cell.angle_beta   90.00
_cell.angle_gamma   90.00
#
_symmetry.space_group_name_H-M   'P 1'
#
loop_
_entity.id
_entity.type
_entity.pdbx_description
1 polymer ?
#
loop_
_entity_poly.entity_id
_entity_poly.type
_entity_poly.pdbx_seq_one_letter_code
_entity_poly.pdbx_strand_id
1 'polypeptide(L)'
;MALALSLAPMLAAGQDPDMRWSQDPATGCRFVAPASLGAAPTYWSGSCQSGKASGIGMLRTRVGANAGYAFYGELRDGMPVIGAVDLEGGFRVGRFVAGDIGTRDTEWQERHDGFEAALRAARAVSAHYAGQKNTASARHYSAVAKKLETQLEGD
;
A
#
# COMPACT_ATOMS: atom_id res chain seq x y z
N MET A 1 46.29 9.07 -36.68
CA MET A 1 45.06 8.24 -36.65
C MET A 1 44.50 8.33 -35.23
N ALA A 2 43.55 9.23 -34.98
CA ALA A 2 43.02 9.49 -33.65
C ALA A 2 41.75 8.66 -33.43
N LEU A 3 41.79 7.71 -32.49
CA LEU A 3 40.59 6.99 -32.04
C LEU A 3 39.85 7.84 -31.01
N ALA A 4 38.66 8.32 -31.37
CA ALA A 4 37.72 8.93 -30.45
C ALA A 4 36.92 7.82 -29.75
N LEU A 5 37.07 7.67 -28.43
CA LEU A 5 36.18 6.85 -27.61
C LEU A 5 34.86 7.58 -27.39
N SER A 6 33.80 7.09 -28.04
CA SER A 6 32.44 7.57 -27.85
C SER A 6 31.87 7.06 -26.52
N LEU A 7 31.59 7.96 -25.58
CA LEU A 7 30.76 7.66 -24.40
C LEU A 7 29.31 7.49 -24.84
N ALA A 8 28.76 6.29 -24.67
CA ALA A 8 27.33 6.04 -24.83
C ALA A 8 26.56 6.68 -23.64
N PRO A 9 25.46 7.40 -23.88
CA PRO A 9 24.62 7.88 -22.80
C PRO A 9 23.87 6.69 -22.18
N MET A 10 24.00 6.51 -20.87
CA MET A 10 23.10 5.64 -20.10
C MET A 10 21.69 6.23 -20.20
N LEU A 11 20.78 5.52 -20.85
CA LEU A 11 19.35 5.82 -20.78
C LEU A 11 18.90 5.64 -19.32
N ALA A 12 18.55 6.75 -18.67
CA ALA A 12 17.78 6.71 -17.44
C ALA A 12 16.44 6.05 -17.76
N ALA A 13 16.15 4.91 -17.12
CA ALA A 13 14.84 4.26 -17.21
C ALA A 13 13.77 5.26 -16.76
N GLY A 14 12.84 5.59 -17.66
CA GLY A 14 11.75 6.51 -17.40
C GLY A 14 10.98 6.06 -16.15
N GLN A 15 10.89 6.95 -15.17
CA GLN A 15 9.94 6.78 -14.09
C GLN A 15 8.56 6.99 -14.69
N ASP A 16 7.76 5.92 -14.74
CA ASP A 16 6.33 6.05 -15.06
C ASP A 16 5.75 7.10 -14.09
N PRO A 17 5.26 8.24 -14.59
CA PRO A 17 4.80 9.35 -13.73
C PRO A 17 3.66 8.91 -12.80
N ASP A 18 2.97 7.82 -13.13
CA ASP A 18 1.90 7.25 -12.32
C ASP A 18 2.43 6.34 -11.19
N MET A 19 3.68 5.86 -11.26
CA MET A 19 4.27 4.93 -10.29
C MET A 19 5.24 5.61 -9.33
N ARG A 20 4.69 6.22 -8.30
CA ARG A 20 5.50 6.89 -7.27
C ARG A 20 6.14 5.87 -6.31
N TRP A 21 7.34 5.44 -6.66
CA TRP A 21 8.21 4.68 -5.76
C TRP A 21 8.59 5.51 -4.52
N SER A 22 8.55 4.84 -3.38
CA SER A 22 8.95 5.34 -2.08
C SER A 22 9.60 4.21 -1.28
N GLN A 23 10.01 4.51 -0.05
CA GLN A 23 10.54 3.54 0.87
C GLN A 23 10.13 3.86 2.29
N ASP A 24 9.98 2.82 3.09
CA ASP A 24 9.73 2.92 4.52
C ASP A 24 10.92 3.66 5.20
N PRO A 25 10.69 4.81 5.86
CA PRO A 25 11.77 5.58 6.49
C PRO A 25 12.52 4.84 7.60
N ALA A 26 11.89 3.85 8.24
CA ALA A 26 12.47 3.09 9.35
C ALA A 26 13.22 1.83 8.87
N THR A 27 12.75 1.17 7.81
CA THR A 27 13.29 -0.12 7.38
C THR A 27 13.99 -0.09 6.01
N GLY A 28 13.79 0.96 5.23
CA GLY A 28 14.24 1.05 3.84
C GLY A 28 13.46 0.17 2.86
N CYS A 29 12.38 -0.49 3.30
CA CYS A 29 11.59 -1.36 2.44
C CYS A 29 10.91 -0.55 1.33
N ARG A 30 11.10 -0.93 0.06
CA ARG A 30 10.63 -0.16 -1.10
C ARG A 30 9.24 -0.59 -1.56
N PHE A 31 8.44 0.38 -2.00
CA PHE A 31 7.10 0.17 -2.54
C PHE A 31 6.65 1.32 -3.44
N VAL A 32 5.61 1.10 -4.21
CA VAL A 32 4.84 2.15 -4.89
C VAL A 32 3.71 2.59 -3.96
N ALA A 33 3.66 3.88 -3.64
CA ALA A 33 2.61 4.43 -2.79
C ALA A 33 1.43 4.88 -3.67
N PRO A 34 0.19 4.36 -3.46
CA PRO A 34 -0.98 4.85 -4.16
C PRO A 34 -1.09 6.38 -4.11
N ALA A 35 -1.45 7.01 -5.23
CA ALA A 35 -1.47 8.46 -5.36
C ALA A 35 -2.33 9.14 -4.27
N SER A 36 -3.48 8.53 -3.94
CA SER A 36 -4.38 8.97 -2.87
C SER A 36 -3.79 9.04 -1.47
N LEU A 37 -2.65 8.39 -1.21
CA LEU A 37 -1.95 8.56 0.06
C LEU A 37 -1.30 9.94 0.21
N GLY A 38 -1.18 10.72 -0.87
CA GLY A 38 -0.53 12.04 -0.83
C GLY A 38 0.98 11.92 -0.62
N ALA A 39 1.70 13.03 -0.41
CA ALA A 39 3.18 13.06 -0.40
C ALA A 39 3.83 12.83 0.97
N ALA A 40 3.07 12.48 2.00
CA ALA A 40 3.61 12.29 3.35
C ALA A 40 4.48 11.02 3.44
N PRO A 41 5.47 10.99 4.36
CA PRO A 41 6.24 9.79 4.67
C PRO A 41 5.34 8.58 4.92
N THR A 42 5.59 7.48 4.21
CA THR A 42 4.75 6.28 4.21
C THR A 42 5.53 5.11 4.81
N TYR A 43 4.88 4.34 5.67
CA TYR A 43 5.48 3.21 6.39
C TYR A 43 4.79 1.92 5.99
N TRP A 44 5.56 0.84 5.85
CA TRP A 44 5.07 -0.48 5.48
C TRP A 44 4.98 -1.39 6.71
N SER A 45 3.81 -1.99 6.92
CA SER A 45 3.58 -3.03 7.92
C SER A 45 3.22 -4.33 7.22
N GLY A 46 4.24 -5.15 6.92
CA GLY A 46 4.12 -6.43 6.24
C GLY A 46 5.50 -7.03 5.95
N SER A 47 5.56 -8.04 5.10
CA SER A 47 6.85 -8.66 4.76
C SER A 47 7.66 -7.78 3.80
N CYS A 48 8.98 -7.76 3.97
CA CYS A 48 9.90 -7.11 3.03
C CYS A 48 10.86 -8.15 2.48
N GLN A 49 10.67 -8.54 1.21
CA GLN A 49 11.43 -9.58 0.54
C GLN A 49 12.31 -8.92 -0.53
N SER A 50 13.60 -9.25 -0.55
CA SER A 50 14.56 -8.67 -1.51
C SER A 50 14.52 -7.12 -1.55
N GLY A 51 14.31 -6.49 -0.39
CA GLY A 51 14.24 -5.03 -0.25
C GLY A 51 12.93 -4.39 -0.73
N LYS A 52 11.90 -5.18 -1.07
CA LYS A 52 10.60 -4.69 -1.54
C LYS A 52 9.46 -5.25 -0.70
N ALA A 53 8.43 -4.44 -0.51
CA ALA A 53 7.22 -4.86 0.20
C ALA A 53 6.52 -5.99 -0.58
N SER A 54 6.13 -7.04 0.13
CA SER A 54 5.57 -8.24 -0.48
C SER A 54 4.52 -8.87 0.45
N GLY A 55 3.46 -9.42 -0.15
CA GLY A 55 2.36 -10.06 0.53
C GLY A 55 1.37 -9.07 1.15
N ILE A 56 0.59 -9.59 2.10
CA ILE A 56 -0.47 -8.87 2.79
C ILE A 56 0.12 -7.89 3.82
N GLY A 57 -0.38 -6.65 3.83
CA GLY A 57 0.04 -5.64 4.80
C GLY A 57 -0.62 -4.28 4.62
N MET A 58 -0.02 -3.26 5.24
CA MET A 58 -0.53 -1.88 5.23
C MET A 58 0.56 -0.88 4.88
N LEU A 59 0.22 0.08 4.02
CA LEU A 59 0.94 1.34 3.89
C LEU A 59 0.23 2.40 4.72
N ARG A 60 0.94 3.12 5.59
CA ARG A 60 0.36 4.19 6.42
C ARG A 60 1.19 5.46 6.32
N THR A 61 0.55 6.57 5.97
CA THR A 61 1.24 7.86 6.00
C THR A 61 1.34 8.40 7.42
N ARG A 62 2.41 9.13 7.72
CA ARG A 62 2.56 9.86 8.98
C ARG A 62 3.17 11.24 8.74
N VAL A 63 2.67 12.22 9.49
CA VAL A 63 3.27 13.55 9.61
C VAL A 63 3.53 13.80 11.09
N GLY A 64 4.79 13.70 11.50
CA GLY A 64 5.15 13.68 12.92
C GLY A 64 4.46 12.52 13.65
N ALA A 65 3.75 12.82 14.74
CA ALA A 65 3.00 11.82 15.51
C ALA A 65 1.65 11.44 14.87
N ASN A 66 1.16 12.21 13.90
CA ASN A 66 -0.18 12.06 13.34
C ASN A 66 -0.18 11.03 12.23
N ALA A 67 -1.06 10.03 12.34
CA ALA A 67 -1.27 9.04 11.30
C ALA A 67 -2.26 9.60 10.26
N GLY A 68 -1.88 9.59 8.99
CA GLY A 68 -2.73 10.01 7.87
C GLY A 68 -3.45 8.84 7.21
N TYR A 69 -3.67 8.93 5.90
CA TYR A 69 -4.29 7.89 5.07
C TYR A 69 -3.57 6.54 5.13
N ALA A 70 -4.31 5.48 4.87
CA ALA A 70 -3.81 4.12 4.88
C ALA A 70 -4.27 3.36 3.64
N PHE A 71 -3.41 2.49 3.12
CA PHE A 71 -3.78 1.42 2.22
C PHE A 71 -3.67 0.08 2.95
N TYR A 72 -4.64 -0.81 2.76
CA TYR A 72 -4.67 -2.17 3.27
C TYR A 72 -4.85 -3.13 2.09
N GLY A 73 -3.94 -4.09 1.90
CA GLY A 73 -4.09 -5.06 0.82
C GLY A 73 -2.82 -5.88 0.55
N GLU A 74 -2.72 -6.39 -0.68
CA GLU A 74 -1.58 -7.18 -1.16
C GLU A 74 -0.61 -6.31 -1.96
N LEU A 75 0.68 -6.45 -1.67
CA LEU A 75 1.78 -5.96 -2.51
C LEU A 75 2.54 -7.13 -3.14
N ARG A 76 3.04 -6.94 -4.36
CA ARG A 76 3.94 -7.86 -5.05
C ARG A 76 5.10 -7.08 -5.64
N ASP A 77 6.33 -7.45 -5.27
CA ASP A 77 7.54 -6.74 -5.67
C ASP A 77 7.45 -5.22 -5.46
N GLY A 78 6.88 -4.80 -4.32
CA GLY A 78 6.69 -3.41 -3.95
C GLY A 78 5.47 -2.74 -4.59
N MET A 79 4.77 -3.36 -5.53
CA MET A 79 3.61 -2.77 -6.20
C MET A 79 2.31 -3.24 -5.54
N PRO A 80 1.37 -2.34 -5.18
CA PRO A 80 0.04 -2.74 -4.77
C PRO A 80 -0.62 -3.56 -5.89
N VAL A 81 -1.36 -4.60 -5.51
CA VAL A 81 -2.09 -5.46 -6.44
C VAL A 81 -3.59 -5.19 -6.34
N ILE A 82 -4.11 -5.30 -5.12
CA ILE A 82 -5.53 -5.13 -4.81
C ILE A 82 -5.69 -4.80 -3.33
N GLY A 83 -6.70 -4.01 -2.98
CA GLY A 83 -7.02 -3.68 -1.60
C GLY A 83 -7.91 -2.47 -1.47
N ALA A 84 -7.78 -1.77 -0.34
CA ALA A 84 -8.57 -0.59 0.00
C ALA A 84 -7.69 0.56 0.49
N VAL A 85 -8.00 1.78 0.07
CA VAL A 85 -7.50 3.02 0.68
C VAL A 85 -8.56 3.57 1.63
N ASP A 86 -8.16 3.81 2.88
CA ASP A 86 -8.96 4.43 3.93
C ASP A 86 -8.83 5.95 3.85
N LEU A 87 -9.90 6.58 3.36
CA LEU A 87 -10.04 8.03 3.20
C LEU A 87 -11.05 8.57 4.23
N GLU A 88 -11.07 9.89 4.45
CA GLU A 88 -12.00 10.52 5.42
C GLU A 88 -13.49 10.22 5.13
N GLY A 89 -13.84 9.90 3.88
CA GLY A 89 -15.20 9.54 3.45
C GLY A 89 -15.50 8.04 3.34
N GLY A 90 -14.57 7.15 3.72
CA GLY A 90 -14.71 5.70 3.62
C GLY A 90 -13.63 5.02 2.78
N PHE A 91 -13.87 3.76 2.42
CA PHE A 91 -12.91 2.96 1.67
C PHE A 91 -13.10 3.12 0.17
N ARG A 92 -12.00 3.41 -0.53
CA ARG A 92 -11.93 3.20 -1.98
C ARG A 92 -11.22 1.88 -2.26
N VAL A 93 -11.88 1.00 -2.99
CA VAL A 93 -11.51 -0.41 -3.11
C VAL A 93 -11.34 -0.81 -4.57
N GLY A 94 -10.41 -1.73 -4.84
CA GLY A 94 -10.24 -2.35 -6.14
C GLY A 94 -8.79 -2.72 -6.40
N ARG A 95 -8.47 -2.90 -7.68
CA ARG A 95 -7.10 -3.13 -8.14
C ARG A 95 -6.26 -1.85 -8.14
N PHE A 96 -4.95 -2.06 -8.21
CA PHE A 96 -4.01 -1.00 -8.52
C PHE A 96 -3.98 -0.74 -10.03
N VAL A 97 -4.41 0.44 -10.45
CA VAL A 97 -4.48 0.86 -11.86
C VAL A 97 -4.03 2.31 -11.96
N ALA A 98 -3.14 2.61 -12.92
CA ALA A 98 -2.66 3.96 -13.18
C ALA A 98 -2.21 4.72 -11.91
N GLY A 99 -1.46 4.05 -11.04
CA GLY A 99 -0.85 4.69 -9.87
C GLY A 99 -1.72 4.75 -8.60
N ASP A 100 -2.95 4.25 -8.63
CA ASP A 100 -3.84 4.30 -7.47
C ASP A 100 -4.77 3.08 -7.37
N ILE A 101 -5.52 2.98 -6.26
CA ILE A 101 -6.49 1.92 -6.02
C ILE A 101 -7.88 2.33 -6.52
N GLY A 102 -8.48 1.48 -7.34
CA GLY A 102 -9.85 1.60 -7.87
C GLY A 102 -9.94 1.34 -9.38
N THR A 103 -11.14 1.45 -9.94
CA THR A 103 -11.39 1.46 -11.40
C THR A 103 -12.49 2.49 -11.75
N ARG A 104 -12.71 2.76 -13.05
CA ARG A 104 -13.79 3.64 -13.54
C ARG A 104 -15.19 3.02 -13.43
N ASP A 105 -15.28 1.69 -13.37
CA ASP A 105 -16.49 0.87 -13.18
C ASP A 105 -16.02 -0.45 -12.54
N THR A 106 -16.25 -0.66 -11.25
CA THR A 106 -15.84 -1.91 -10.59
C THR A 106 -16.98 -2.92 -10.72
N GLU A 107 -16.73 -4.04 -11.39
CA GLU A 107 -17.59 -5.21 -11.25
C GLU A 107 -17.66 -5.60 -9.77
N TRP A 108 -18.84 -6.05 -9.32
CA TRP A 108 -19.09 -6.40 -7.91
C TRP A 108 -18.02 -7.35 -7.34
N GLN A 109 -17.57 -8.32 -8.14
CA GLN A 109 -16.51 -9.27 -7.76
C GLN A 109 -15.20 -8.57 -7.40
N GLU A 110 -14.78 -7.53 -8.15
CA GLU A 110 -13.53 -6.84 -7.85
C GLU A 110 -13.62 -6.01 -6.56
N ARG A 111 -14.79 -5.42 -6.28
CA ARG A 111 -15.03 -4.75 -4.98
C ARG A 111 -14.94 -5.75 -3.85
N HIS A 112 -15.60 -6.90 -4.01
CA HIS A 112 -15.58 -7.98 -3.03
C HIS A 112 -14.15 -8.45 -2.76
N ASP A 113 -13.38 -8.80 -3.80
CA ASP A 113 -11.99 -9.26 -3.68
C ASP A 113 -11.08 -8.21 -3.03
N GLY A 114 -11.28 -6.93 -3.36
CA GLY A 114 -10.50 -5.84 -2.76
C GLY A 114 -10.81 -5.62 -1.29
N PHE A 115 -12.08 -5.72 -0.88
CA PHE A 115 -12.47 -5.68 0.52
C PHE A 115 -11.93 -6.90 1.27
N GLU A 116 -11.97 -8.08 0.67
CA GLU A 116 -11.43 -9.30 1.27
C GLU A 116 -9.91 -9.19 1.50
N ALA A 117 -9.16 -8.68 0.51
CA ALA A 117 -7.74 -8.41 0.63
C ALA A 117 -7.42 -7.38 1.73
N ALA A 118 -8.19 -6.29 1.79
CA ALA A 118 -8.06 -5.27 2.82
C ALA A 118 -8.37 -5.81 4.23
N LEU A 119 -9.40 -6.66 4.35
CA LEU A 119 -9.78 -7.31 5.61
C LEU A 119 -8.65 -8.21 6.11
N ARG A 120 -8.09 -9.05 5.24
CA ARG A 120 -6.92 -9.89 5.58
C ARG A 120 -5.73 -9.03 6.02
N ALA A 121 -5.48 -7.91 5.34
CA ALA A 121 -4.43 -6.96 5.71
C ALA A 121 -4.64 -6.33 7.08
N ALA A 122 -5.83 -5.79 7.36
CA ALA A 122 -6.13 -5.19 8.65
C ALA A 122 -6.00 -6.20 9.81
N ARG A 123 -6.43 -7.45 9.60
CA ARG A 123 -6.25 -8.56 10.56
C ARG A 123 -4.76 -8.87 10.78
N ALA A 124 -3.97 -8.98 9.71
CA ALA A 124 -2.54 -9.25 9.80
C ALA A 124 -1.80 -8.13 10.55
N VAL A 125 -2.13 -6.86 10.28
CA VAL A 125 -1.53 -5.69 10.95
C VAL A 125 -1.94 -5.64 12.43
N SER A 126 -3.19 -5.94 12.74
CA SER A 126 -3.65 -6.07 14.13
C SER A 126 -2.84 -7.13 14.89
N ALA A 127 -2.67 -8.31 14.29
CA ALA A 127 -1.86 -9.39 14.86
C ALA A 127 -0.38 -9.02 15.01
N HIS A 128 0.19 -8.31 14.04
CA HIS A 128 1.55 -7.80 14.10
C HIS A 128 1.77 -6.88 15.31
N TYR A 129 0.89 -5.90 15.52
CA TYR A 129 0.98 -5.01 16.69
C TYR A 129 0.69 -5.73 18.01
N ALA A 130 -0.19 -6.74 18.01
CA ALA A 130 -0.40 -7.59 19.19
C ALA A 130 0.87 -8.34 19.57
N GLY A 131 1.59 -8.90 18.58
CA GLY A 131 2.89 -9.56 18.78
C GLY A 131 3.97 -8.62 19.35
N GLN A 132 3.88 -7.32 19.06
CA GLN A 132 4.74 -6.28 19.65
C GLN A 132 4.27 -5.79 21.03
N LYS A 133 3.21 -6.39 21.60
CA LYS A 133 2.55 -5.93 22.85
C LYS A 133 1.98 -4.51 22.75
N ASN A 134 1.76 -4.00 21.54
CA ASN A 134 1.13 -2.71 21.28
C ASN A 134 -0.40 -2.90 21.20
N THR A 135 -1.04 -3.00 22.36
CA THR A 135 -2.48 -3.31 22.48
C THR A 135 -3.37 -2.22 21.90
N ALA A 136 -2.96 -0.95 21.99
CA ALA A 136 -3.70 0.18 21.41
C ALA A 136 -3.79 0.08 19.88
N SER A 137 -2.65 -0.16 19.21
CA SER A 137 -2.62 -0.32 17.75
C SER A 137 -3.33 -1.60 17.31
N ALA A 138 -3.13 -2.70 18.04
CA ALA A 138 -3.83 -3.96 17.76
C ALA A 138 -5.36 -3.78 17.78
N ARG A 139 -5.89 -3.10 18.80
CA ARG A 139 -7.33 -2.78 18.91
C ARG A 139 -7.80 -1.86 17.79
N HIS A 140 -7.02 -0.84 17.44
CA HIS A 140 -7.35 0.07 16.35
C HIS A 140 -7.52 -0.70 15.03
N TYR A 141 -6.54 -1.50 14.62
CA TYR A 141 -6.61 -2.23 13.35
C TYR A 141 -7.61 -3.40 13.38
N SER A 142 -7.91 -3.96 14.55
CA SER A 142 -9.04 -4.87 14.71
C SER A 142 -10.39 -4.18 14.45
N ALA A 143 -10.55 -2.93 14.89
CA ALA A 143 -11.74 -2.13 14.58
C ALA A 143 -11.83 -1.77 13.09
N VAL A 144 -10.69 -1.50 12.43
CA VAL A 144 -10.66 -1.33 10.96
C VAL A 144 -11.10 -2.60 10.24
N ALA A 145 -10.59 -3.77 10.66
CA ALA A 145 -11.01 -5.06 10.10
C ALA A 145 -12.53 -5.27 10.23
N LYS A 146 -13.13 -4.95 11.38
CA LYS A 146 -14.59 -5.04 11.56
C LYS A 146 -15.36 -4.12 10.61
N LYS A 147 -14.88 -2.90 10.38
CA LYS A 147 -15.52 -1.98 9.42
C LYS A 147 -15.49 -2.54 8.00
N LEU A 148 -14.37 -3.12 7.59
CA LEU A 148 -14.22 -3.75 6.26
C LEU A 148 -15.15 -4.98 6.13
N GLU A 149 -15.25 -5.80 7.18
CA GLU A 149 -16.15 -6.96 7.23
C GLU A 149 -17.63 -6.55 7.08
N THR A 150 -18.08 -5.52 7.81
CA THR A 150 -19.46 -5.01 7.65
C THR A 150 -19.75 -4.49 6.25
N GLN A 151 -18.77 -3.89 5.56
CA GLN A 151 -18.95 -3.44 4.18
C GLN A 151 -19.05 -4.63 3.22
N LEU A 152 -18.25 -5.68 3.45
CA LEU A 152 -18.27 -6.91 2.64
C LEU A 152 -19.58 -7.71 2.80
N GLU A 153 -20.20 -7.67 3.98
CA GLU A 153 -21.49 -8.32 4.26
C GLU A 153 -22.70 -7.52 3.75
N GLY A 154 -22.54 -6.20 3.54
CA GLY A 154 -23.60 -5.29 3.10
C GLY A 154 -23.69 -5.07 1.59
N ASP A 155 -22.69 -5.54 0.83
CA ASP A 155 -22.63 -5.57 -0.65
C ASP A 155 -23.23 -6.89 -1.21
#